data_AF-A0A7R7ZME3-F1
#
_entry.id   AF-A0A7R7ZME3-F1
#
_cell.length_a   1.000
_cell.length_b   1.000
_cell.length_c   1.000
_cell.angle_alpha   90.00
_cell.angle_beta   90.00
_cell.angle_gamma   90.00
#
_symmetry.space_group_name_H-M   'P 1'
#
loop_
_entity.id
_entity.type
_entity.pdbx_description
1 polymer ?
#
loop_
_entity_poly.entity_id
_entity_poly.type
_entity_poly.pdbx_seq_one_letter_code
_entity_poly.pdbx_strand_id
1 'polypeptide(L)'
;MDTANEKPEELDLWHNGLFRGQKPLEDYIGLLDKYLVLAPYLLPKDANSPLNWPTLRHQDLNPNNIFISPDSSAISCIIDWQHTAIEPHLLVAQYSQAFEDLDIEQFLELKEPKIPADYETLSAEEQLEADELYGRRLIFYYYRIFNGRLNKVHTQALRDPSFASSSTWWIGLVDNGVETSCR
;
A
#
# COMPACT_ATOMS: atom_id res chain seq x y z
N MET A 1 42.84 -14.77 -15.76
CA MET A 1 42.10 -13.51 -15.96
C MET A 1 41.15 -13.78 -17.10
N ASP A 2 39.99 -14.35 -16.80
CA ASP A 2 38.89 -14.46 -17.75
C ASP A 2 37.78 -13.57 -17.19
N THR A 3 37.69 -12.36 -17.73
CA THR A 3 36.52 -11.52 -17.54
C THR A 3 35.40 -12.14 -18.36
N ALA A 4 34.62 -13.02 -17.72
CA ALA A 4 33.37 -13.48 -18.27
C ALA A 4 32.52 -12.24 -18.57
N ASN A 5 32.22 -12.06 -19.85
CA ASN A 5 31.35 -11.01 -20.34
C ASN A 5 29.93 -11.39 -19.92
N GLU A 6 29.58 -11.11 -18.65
CA GLU A 6 28.23 -11.32 -18.13
C GLU A 6 27.30 -10.43 -18.93
N LYS A 7 26.48 -11.08 -19.77
CA LYS A 7 25.38 -10.41 -20.47
C LYS A 7 24.49 -9.78 -19.38
N PRO A 8 24.12 -8.50 -19.50
CA PRO A 8 23.19 -7.89 -18.56
C PRO A 8 21.88 -8.68 -18.59
N GLU A 9 21.59 -9.36 -17.48
CA GLU A 9 20.34 -10.09 -17.28
C GLU A 9 19.19 -9.10 -17.25
N GLU A 10 18.19 -9.37 -18.08
CA GLU A 10 16.94 -8.64 -18.05
C GLU A 10 16.19 -9.06 -16.79
N LEU A 11 16.03 -8.13 -15.84
CA LEU A 11 15.29 -8.37 -14.59
C LEU A 11 13.79 -8.48 -14.90
N ASP A 12 13.34 -9.65 -15.33
CA ASP A 12 11.93 -10.00 -15.59
C ASP A 12 11.17 -10.42 -14.31
N LEU A 13 11.66 -10.00 -13.14
CA LEU A 13 10.97 -10.23 -11.89
C LEU A 13 10.03 -9.06 -11.65
N TRP A 14 8.73 -9.31 -11.76
CA TRP A 14 7.62 -8.37 -11.49
C TRP A 14 7.76 -7.58 -10.17
N HIS A 15 8.49 -8.13 -9.21
CA HIS A 15 8.73 -7.55 -7.88
C HIS A 15 9.93 -6.57 -7.82
N ASN A 16 10.77 -6.49 -8.87
CA ASN A 16 11.95 -5.62 -8.94
C ASN A 16 11.78 -4.43 -9.93
N GLY A 17 10.62 -4.31 -10.57
CA GLY A 17 10.41 -3.47 -11.74
C GLY A 17 9.84 -2.08 -11.47
N LEU A 18 10.50 -1.24 -10.67
CA LEU A 18 10.19 0.21 -10.67
C LEU A 18 10.73 0.91 -11.93
N PHE A 19 11.66 0.28 -12.67
CA PHE A 19 12.25 0.83 -13.88
C PHE A 19 12.50 -0.28 -14.91
N ARG A 20 11.86 -0.19 -16.09
CA ARG A 20 12.15 -1.11 -17.22
C ARG A 20 13.52 -0.82 -17.82
N GLY A 21 14.30 -1.86 -18.13
CA GLY A 21 15.58 -1.79 -18.84
C GLY A 21 16.72 -2.54 -18.16
N GLN A 22 17.78 -2.86 -18.92
CA GLN A 22 19.03 -3.39 -18.37
C GLN A 22 19.70 -2.31 -17.51
N LYS A 23 19.88 -2.57 -16.21
CA LYS A 23 20.70 -1.74 -15.34
C LYS A 23 22.04 -2.41 -15.10
N PRO A 24 23.16 -1.66 -15.16
CA PRO A 24 24.47 -2.19 -14.79
C PRO A 24 24.44 -2.69 -13.34
N LEU A 25 25.14 -3.79 -13.07
CA LEU A 25 25.23 -4.40 -11.73
C LEU A 25 25.74 -3.40 -10.69
N GLU A 26 26.62 -2.49 -11.11
CA GLU A 26 27.21 -1.42 -10.31
C GLU A 26 26.15 -0.47 -9.74
N ASP A 27 25.07 -0.20 -10.49
CA ASP A 27 23.97 0.64 -10.01
C ASP A 27 23.17 -0.05 -8.90
N TYR A 28 23.00 -1.38 -9.00
CA TYR A 28 22.31 -2.17 -7.97
C TYR A 28 23.13 -2.22 -6.68
N ILE A 29 24.44 -2.46 -6.79
CA ILE A 29 25.36 -2.41 -5.65
C ILE A 29 25.32 -1.03 -4.99
N GLY A 30 25.42 0.04 -5.79
CA GLY A 30 25.35 1.40 -5.29
C GLY A 30 24.01 1.75 -4.63
N LEU A 31 22.91 1.14 -5.06
CA LEU A 31 21.60 1.26 -4.39
C LEU A 31 21.57 0.51 -3.06
N LEU A 32 22.12 -0.71 -3.03
CA LEU A 32 22.21 -1.52 -1.80
C LEU A 32 23.05 -0.82 -0.74
N ASP A 33 24.18 -0.22 -1.12
CA ASP A 33 25.01 0.55 -0.19
C ASP A 33 24.25 1.73 0.41
N LYS A 34 23.48 2.46 -0.40
CA LYS A 34 22.60 3.54 0.09
C LYS A 34 21.53 3.00 1.02
N TYR A 35 20.90 1.88 0.68
CA TYR A 35 19.89 1.24 1.53
C TYR A 35 20.49 0.86 2.89
N LEU A 36 21.68 0.26 2.92
CA LEU A 36 22.37 -0.13 4.16
C LEU A 36 22.69 1.08 5.04
N VAL A 37 23.04 2.23 4.45
CA VAL A 37 23.26 3.49 5.18
C VAL A 37 21.95 4.03 5.78
N LEU A 38 20.82 3.85 5.08
CA LEU A 38 19.51 4.34 5.53
C LEU A 38 18.81 3.38 6.49
N ALA A 39 19.06 2.08 6.42
CA ALA A 39 18.37 1.03 7.18
C ALA A 39 18.28 1.31 8.70
N PRO A 40 19.34 1.78 9.39
CA PRO A 40 19.28 2.11 10.82
C PRO A 40 18.33 3.26 11.18
N TYR A 41 17.86 4.03 10.20
CA TYR A 41 16.98 5.18 10.37
C TYR A 41 15.53 4.90 9.96
N LEU A 42 15.24 3.71 9.40
CA LEU A 42 13.88 3.34 8.96
C LEU A 42 12.90 3.10 10.11
N LEU A 43 13.42 2.79 11.30
CA LEU A 43 12.62 2.43 12.47
C LEU A 43 12.86 3.42 13.63
N PRO A 44 11.89 3.57 14.54
CA PRO A 44 12.08 4.32 15.77
C PRO A 44 13.30 3.85 16.56
N LYS A 45 14.11 4.81 17.03
CA LYS A 45 15.34 4.53 17.82
C LYS A 45 15.04 3.87 19.17
N ASP A 46 13.85 4.07 19.71
CA ASP A 46 13.42 3.39 20.92
C ASP A 46 13.08 1.92 20.61
N ALA A 47 13.93 1.00 21.06
CA ALA A 47 13.74 -0.43 20.86
C ALA A 47 12.44 -0.96 21.49
N ASN A 48 11.88 -0.28 22.50
CA ASN A 48 10.63 -0.67 23.15
C ASN A 48 9.38 -0.08 22.47
N SER A 49 9.55 0.73 21.41
CA SER A 49 8.44 1.27 20.66
C SER A 49 7.55 0.14 20.11
N PRO A 50 6.21 0.21 20.28
CA PRO A 50 5.29 -0.76 19.69
C PRO A 50 5.41 -0.86 18.16
N LEU A 51 5.93 0.19 17.51
CA LEU A 51 6.20 0.23 16.08
C LEU A 51 7.34 -0.72 15.65
N ASN A 52 8.20 -1.13 16.58
CA ASN A 52 9.28 -2.09 16.35
C ASN A 52 8.87 -3.53 16.63
N TRP A 53 7.63 -3.78 17.10
CA TRP A 53 7.20 -5.13 17.46
C TRP A 53 7.14 -6.05 16.23
N PRO A 54 7.62 -7.29 16.36
CA PRO A 54 7.51 -8.28 15.29
C PRO A 54 6.03 -8.56 15.03
N THR A 55 5.58 -8.20 13.83
CA THR A 55 4.18 -8.30 13.43
C THR A 55 4.08 -9.19 12.21
N LEU A 56 3.22 -10.21 12.30
CA LEU A 56 2.87 -11.07 11.18
C LEU A 56 1.87 -10.32 10.28
N ARG A 57 2.18 -10.19 8.98
CA ARG A 57 1.26 -9.59 8.00
C ARG A 57 1.02 -10.51 6.82
N HIS A 58 -0.26 -10.72 6.53
CA HIS A 58 -0.69 -11.33 5.28
C HIS A 58 -0.44 -10.36 4.12
N GLN A 59 0.52 -10.66 3.25
CA GLN A 59 0.95 -9.73 2.19
C GLN A 59 -0.09 -9.57 1.08
N ASP A 60 -0.88 -10.61 0.79
CA ASP A 60 -1.91 -10.59 -0.26
C ASP A 60 -3.33 -10.77 0.30
N LEU A 61 -3.71 -9.93 1.27
CA LEU A 61 -5.05 -10.00 1.85
C LEU A 61 -6.04 -9.23 0.97
N ASN A 62 -6.56 -9.95 -0.03
CA ASN A 62 -7.64 -9.54 -0.94
C ASN A 62 -8.95 -10.32 -0.63
N PRO A 63 -10.11 -9.91 -1.17
CA PRO A 63 -11.39 -10.54 -0.83
C PRO A 63 -11.48 -12.03 -1.19
N ASN A 64 -10.74 -12.52 -2.20
CA ASN A 64 -10.73 -13.94 -2.58
C ASN A 64 -10.04 -14.82 -1.52
N ASN A 65 -9.19 -14.21 -0.69
CA ASN A 65 -8.48 -14.87 0.40
C ASN A 65 -9.24 -14.82 1.73
N ILE A 66 -10.45 -14.23 1.77
CA ILE A 66 -11.31 -14.13 2.96
C ILE A 66 -12.61 -14.90 2.73
N PHE A 67 -12.83 -15.95 3.51
CA PHE A 67 -14.08 -16.71 3.47
C PHE A 67 -15.04 -16.25 4.55
N ILE A 68 -16.31 -16.12 4.18
CA ILE A 68 -17.40 -15.71 5.07
C ILE A 68 -18.37 -16.88 5.22
N SER A 69 -18.78 -17.14 6.45
CA SER A 69 -19.82 -18.14 6.75
C SER A 69 -21.19 -17.63 6.25
N PRO A 70 -21.94 -18.42 5.46
CA PRO A 70 -23.26 -18.01 4.97
C PRO A 70 -24.28 -17.85 6.11
N ASP A 71 -24.12 -18.59 7.21
CA ASP A 71 -25.09 -18.61 8.31
C ASP A 71 -24.90 -17.47 9.31
N SER A 72 -23.66 -17.04 9.53
CA SER A 72 -23.31 -16.06 10.57
C SER A 72 -22.76 -14.74 10.04
N SER A 73 -22.46 -14.67 8.74
CA SER A 73 -21.74 -13.55 8.11
C SER A 73 -20.40 -13.21 8.78
N ALA A 74 -19.84 -14.11 9.60
CA ALA A 74 -18.53 -13.97 10.20
C ALA A 74 -17.44 -14.52 9.28
N ILE A 75 -16.22 -13.99 9.42
CA ILE A 75 -15.04 -14.55 8.75
C ILE A 75 -14.83 -15.98 9.26
N SER A 76 -14.89 -16.95 8.36
CA SER A 76 -14.70 -18.37 8.65
C SER A 76 -13.26 -18.82 8.45
N CYS A 77 -12.55 -18.23 7.48
CA CYS A 77 -11.18 -18.58 7.15
C CYS A 77 -10.45 -17.45 6.41
N ILE A 78 -9.14 -17.36 6.63
CA ILE A 78 -8.21 -16.58 5.80
C ILE A 78 -7.17 -17.56 5.26
N ILE A 79 -7.00 -17.61 3.95
CA ILE A 79 -6.07 -18.54 3.26
C ILE A 79 -4.92 -17.79 2.62
N ASP A 80 -4.05 -18.51 1.90
CA ASP A 80 -2.99 -17.93 1.06
C ASP A 80 -1.87 -17.21 1.84
N TRP A 81 -1.53 -17.78 3.00
CA TRP A 81 -0.45 -17.30 3.86
C TRP A 81 0.97 -17.54 3.29
N GLN A 82 1.09 -18.12 2.10
CA GLN A 82 2.39 -18.21 1.42
C GLN A 82 2.90 -16.79 1.15
N HIS A 83 4.19 -16.55 1.38
CA HIS A 83 4.82 -15.21 1.39
C HIS A 83 4.54 -14.33 2.62
N THR A 84 3.84 -14.83 3.64
CA THR A 84 3.73 -14.09 4.91
C THR A 84 5.11 -13.84 5.52
N ALA A 85 5.36 -12.60 5.92
CA ALA A 85 6.59 -12.18 6.59
C ALA A 85 6.29 -11.68 8.00
N ILE A 86 7.31 -11.78 8.87
CA ILE A 86 7.33 -11.11 10.17
C ILE A 86 8.26 -9.92 10.03
N GLU A 87 7.70 -8.73 10.19
CA GLU A 87 8.41 -7.47 10.04
C GLU A 87 8.03 -6.52 11.19
N PRO A 88 8.83 -5.48 11.46
CA PRO A 88 8.45 -4.41 12.39
C PRO A 88 7.07 -3.84 12.04
N HIS A 89 6.24 -3.60 13.06
CA HIS A 89 4.86 -3.11 12.88
C HIS A 89 4.76 -1.89 11.96
N LEU A 90 5.74 -0.99 12.01
CA LEU A 90 5.80 0.19 11.16
C LEU A 90 5.86 -0.16 9.66
N LEU A 91 6.68 -1.14 9.28
CA LEU A 91 6.86 -1.51 7.86
C LEU A 91 5.61 -2.20 7.29
N VAL A 92 4.92 -2.94 8.14
CA VAL A 92 3.69 -3.66 7.78
C VAL A 92 2.43 -2.82 7.94
N ALA A 93 2.52 -1.60 8.44
CA ALA A 93 1.36 -0.74 8.63
C ALA A 93 0.94 -0.08 7.32
N GLN A 94 0.12 -0.78 6.55
CA GLN A 94 -0.41 -0.33 5.26
C GLN A 94 -1.88 -0.73 5.15
N TYR A 95 -2.65 -0.01 4.31
CA TYR A 95 -4.00 -0.43 3.95
C TYR A 95 -3.94 -1.78 3.20
N SER A 96 -4.83 -2.71 3.53
CA SER A 96 -4.90 -4.00 2.83
C SER A 96 -5.65 -3.83 1.53
N GLN A 97 -5.30 -4.57 0.48
CA GLN A 97 -6.02 -4.53 -0.79
C GLN A 97 -7.52 -4.83 -0.65
N ALA A 98 -7.90 -5.72 0.27
CA ALA A 98 -9.30 -5.99 0.61
C ALA A 98 -10.10 -4.77 1.10
N PHE A 99 -9.41 -3.72 1.55
CA PHE A 99 -10.01 -2.52 2.13
C PHE A 99 -9.54 -1.24 1.45
N GLU A 100 -8.69 -1.33 0.42
CA GLU A 100 -8.07 -0.15 -0.21
C GLU A 100 -9.07 0.53 -1.16
N ASP A 101 -9.09 1.86 -1.12
CA ASP A 101 -9.71 2.67 -2.14
C ASP A 101 -8.61 3.40 -2.92
N LEU A 102 -8.59 3.21 -4.24
CA LEU A 102 -7.55 3.74 -5.15
C LEU A 102 -7.72 5.24 -5.43
N ASP A 103 -8.75 5.88 -4.86
CA ASP A 103 -9.09 7.27 -5.12
C ASP A 103 -8.33 8.20 -4.16
N ILE A 104 -7.17 8.66 -4.63
CA ILE A 104 -6.12 9.31 -3.82
C ILE A 104 -6.62 10.61 -3.16
N GLU A 105 -7.60 11.28 -3.75
CA GLU A 105 -8.05 12.60 -3.26
C GLU A 105 -8.80 12.54 -1.92
N GLN A 106 -9.25 11.35 -1.48
CA GLN A 106 -10.02 11.20 -0.24
C GLN A 106 -9.17 10.82 0.99
N PHE A 107 -7.85 10.68 0.86
CA PHE A 107 -7.01 10.20 1.97
C PHE A 107 -7.00 11.13 3.19
N LEU A 108 -7.09 12.45 2.98
CA LEU A 108 -6.87 13.44 4.04
C LEU A 108 -8.05 13.58 5.01
N GLU A 109 -9.29 13.42 4.54
CA GLU A 109 -10.48 13.64 5.36
C GLU A 109 -11.31 12.36 5.52
N LEU A 110 -11.72 12.04 6.76
CA LEU A 110 -12.60 10.91 7.04
C LEU A 110 -14.06 11.33 6.78
N LYS A 111 -14.47 11.35 5.52
CA LYS A 111 -15.85 11.64 5.10
C LYS A 111 -16.58 10.35 4.79
N GLU A 112 -17.82 10.23 5.27
CA GLU A 112 -18.69 9.13 4.91
C GLU A 112 -19.03 9.22 3.41
N PRO A 113 -18.84 8.14 2.63
CA PRO A 113 -19.13 8.15 1.21
C PRO A 113 -20.62 8.31 0.97
N LYS A 114 -20.95 8.88 -0.19
CA LYS A 114 -22.33 9.09 -0.63
C LYS A 114 -22.52 8.51 -2.01
N ILE A 115 -23.69 7.96 -2.25
CA ILE A 115 -24.17 7.59 -3.58
C ILE A 115 -24.29 8.90 -4.41
N PRO A 116 -23.99 8.87 -5.73
CA PRO A 116 -24.16 10.03 -6.60
C PRO A 116 -25.58 10.58 -6.56
N ALA A 117 -25.73 11.91 -6.59
CA ALA A 117 -27.05 12.56 -6.49
C ALA A 117 -27.95 12.29 -7.71
N ASP A 118 -27.33 11.95 -8.83
CA ASP A 118 -27.92 11.63 -10.13
C ASP A 118 -28.12 10.11 -10.34
N TYR A 119 -27.92 9.28 -9.30
CA TYR A 119 -28.00 7.82 -9.39
C TYR A 119 -29.27 7.29 -10.08
N GLU A 120 -30.44 7.84 -9.73
CA GLU A 120 -31.73 7.44 -10.32
C GLU A 120 -31.85 7.76 -11.82
N THR A 121 -30.97 8.60 -12.35
CA THR A 121 -30.93 9.00 -13.76
C THR A 121 -29.89 8.23 -14.58
N LEU A 122 -29.04 7.44 -13.90
CA LEU A 122 -28.00 6.62 -14.52
C LEU A 122 -28.61 5.38 -15.20
N SER A 123 -27.91 4.88 -16.22
CA SER A 123 -28.19 3.57 -16.80
C SER A 123 -27.94 2.43 -15.80
N ALA A 124 -28.44 1.23 -16.10
CA ALA A 124 -28.24 0.08 -15.22
C ALA A 124 -26.75 -0.29 -15.05
N GLU A 125 -25.97 -0.14 -16.11
CA GLU A 125 -24.52 -0.35 -16.08
C GLU A 125 -23.82 0.70 -15.20
N GLU A 126 -24.16 1.98 -15.35
CA GLU A 126 -23.60 3.06 -14.53
C GLU A 126 -24.03 2.98 -13.05
N GLN A 127 -25.25 2.50 -12.77
CA GLN A 127 -25.70 2.22 -11.41
C GLN A 127 -24.88 1.11 -10.75
N LEU A 128 -24.60 0.03 -11.49
CA LEU A 128 -23.75 -1.07 -11.00
C LEU A 128 -22.35 -0.57 -10.65
N GLU A 129 -21.73 0.23 -11.53
CA GLU A 129 -20.42 0.83 -11.27
C GLU A 129 -20.45 1.77 -10.05
N ALA A 130 -21.52 2.57 -9.90
CA ALA A 130 -21.70 3.46 -8.76
C ALA A 130 -21.87 2.69 -7.44
N ASP A 131 -22.60 1.58 -7.44
CA ASP A 131 -22.79 0.70 -6.30
C ASP A 131 -21.49 0.01 -5.87
N GLU A 132 -20.72 -0.52 -6.83
CA GLU A 132 -19.41 -1.13 -6.56
C GLU A 132 -18.44 -0.11 -5.96
N LEU A 133 -18.36 1.09 -6.54
CA LEU A 133 -17.51 2.17 -6.06
C LEU A 133 -17.93 2.65 -4.66
N TYR A 134 -19.23 2.81 -4.44
CA TYR A 134 -19.78 3.17 -3.13
C TYR A 134 -19.46 2.11 -2.08
N GLY A 135 -19.64 0.83 -2.41
CA GLY A 135 -19.31 -0.30 -1.54
C GLY A 135 -17.84 -0.32 -1.13
N ARG A 136 -16.91 -0.15 -2.10
CA ARG A 136 -15.47 -0.08 -1.83
C ARG A 136 -15.12 1.08 -0.89
N ARG A 137 -15.64 2.27 -1.16
CA ARG A 137 -15.45 3.46 -0.31
C ARG A 137 -15.99 3.26 1.09
N LEU A 138 -17.16 2.62 1.23
CA LEU A 138 -17.81 2.38 2.51
C LEU A 138 -17.01 1.41 3.36
N ILE A 139 -16.49 0.34 2.76
CA ILE A 139 -15.60 -0.61 3.42
C ILE A 139 -14.31 0.08 3.90
N PHE A 140 -13.66 0.87 3.06
CA PHE A 140 -12.47 1.64 3.43
C PHE A 140 -12.75 2.62 4.59
N TYR A 141 -13.88 3.34 4.53
CA TYR A 141 -14.33 4.25 5.58
C TYR A 141 -14.48 3.54 6.93
N TYR A 142 -15.19 2.40 6.96
CA TYR A 142 -15.34 1.61 8.18
C TYR A 142 -14.00 1.05 8.66
N TYR A 143 -13.16 0.55 7.76
CA TYR A 143 -11.82 0.07 8.10
C TYR A 143 -11.02 1.16 8.83
N ARG A 144 -11.03 2.40 8.35
CA ARG A 144 -10.35 3.53 9.01
C ARG A 144 -10.94 3.82 10.39
N ILE A 145 -12.26 3.85 10.54
CA ILE A 145 -12.93 4.08 11.83
C ILE A 145 -12.55 3.00 12.84
N PHE A 146 -12.67 1.73 12.45
CA PHE A 146 -12.41 0.61 13.36
C PHE A 146 -10.93 0.51 13.69
N ASN A 147 -10.01 0.74 12.77
CA ASN A 147 -8.57 0.81 13.09
C ASN A 147 -8.26 1.96 14.04
N GLY A 148 -8.83 3.15 13.80
CA GLY A 148 -8.66 4.31 14.69
C GLY A 148 -9.10 4.02 16.13
N ARG A 149 -10.15 3.22 16.29
CA ARG A 149 -10.71 2.86 17.61
C ARG A 149 -10.01 1.66 18.25
N LEU A 150 -9.79 0.59 17.50
CA LEU A 150 -9.40 -0.73 18.01
C LEU A 150 -7.91 -1.02 17.84
N ASN A 151 -7.24 -0.42 16.85
CA ASN A 151 -5.84 -0.66 16.52
C ASN A 151 -5.03 0.64 16.50
N LYS A 152 -4.85 1.22 17.70
CA LYS A 152 -4.17 2.51 17.90
C LYS A 152 -2.72 2.49 17.42
N VAL A 153 -2.02 1.37 17.58
CA VAL A 153 -0.62 1.21 17.14
C VAL A 153 -0.54 1.26 15.61
N HIS A 154 -1.42 0.54 14.92
CA HIS A 154 -1.50 0.60 13.46
C HIS A 154 -1.87 2.00 12.95
N THR A 155 -2.82 2.67 13.62
CA THR A 155 -3.19 4.05 13.29
C THR A 155 -2.04 5.04 13.50
N GLN A 156 -1.22 4.84 14.54
CA GLN A 156 -0.01 5.63 14.77
C GLN A 156 1.00 5.39 13.66
N ALA A 157 1.22 4.13 13.27
CA ALA A 157 2.14 3.74 12.21
C ALA A 157 1.73 4.34 10.85
N LEU A 158 0.44 4.30 10.49
CA LEU A 158 -0.09 4.92 9.27
C LEU A 158 0.06 6.45 9.23
N ARG A 159 0.24 7.10 10.38
CA ARG A 159 0.50 8.55 10.49
C ARG A 159 1.98 8.90 10.49
N ASP A 160 2.86 7.90 10.46
CA ASP A 160 4.30 8.13 10.48
C ASP A 160 4.74 8.86 9.19
N PRO A 161 5.41 10.02 9.30
CA PRO A 161 5.82 10.80 8.13
C PRO A 161 6.73 10.04 7.16
N SER A 162 7.48 9.05 7.67
CA SER A 162 8.40 8.24 6.88
C SER A 162 7.65 7.40 5.83
N PHE A 163 6.38 7.06 6.10
CA PHE A 163 5.49 6.30 5.22
C PHE A 163 4.34 7.15 4.63
N ALA A 164 4.00 8.29 5.22
CA ALA A 164 3.06 9.24 4.61
C ALA A 164 3.54 9.72 3.22
N SER A 165 4.85 9.66 2.96
CA SER A 165 5.42 9.99 1.65
C SER A 165 5.22 8.89 0.59
N SER A 166 5.09 7.60 0.92
CA SER A 166 4.96 6.51 -0.08
C SER A 166 3.64 6.54 -0.86
N SER A 167 2.57 7.06 -0.26
CA SER A 167 1.33 7.41 -0.98
C SER A 167 1.40 8.77 -1.68
N THR A 168 2.34 9.64 -1.29
CA THR A 168 2.57 10.96 -1.93
C THR A 168 3.53 10.85 -3.14
N TRP A 169 4.34 9.80 -3.25
CA TRP A 169 5.24 9.58 -4.40
C TRP A 169 4.49 9.24 -5.71
N TRP A 170 3.20 8.90 -5.66
CA TRP A 170 2.35 8.84 -6.86
C TRP A 170 1.96 10.23 -7.40
N ILE A 171 1.96 11.27 -6.56
CA ILE A 171 1.63 12.65 -6.96
C ILE A 171 2.80 13.31 -7.71
N GLY A 172 4.05 12.92 -7.41
CA GLY A 172 5.25 13.57 -7.95
C GLY A 172 5.70 13.13 -9.36
N LEU A 173 5.03 12.18 -10.00
CA LEU A 173 5.43 11.65 -11.32
C LEU A 173 4.58 12.16 -12.49
N VAL A 174 3.53 12.94 -12.24
CA VAL A 174 2.69 13.54 -13.29
C VAL A 174 3.15 14.96 -13.68
N ASP A 175 3.96 15.64 -12.86
CA ASP A 175 4.36 17.04 -13.08
C ASP A 175 5.80 17.25 -13.62
N ASN A 176 6.34 16.33 -14.41
CA ASN A 176 7.55 16.61 -15.21
C ASN A 176 7.20 17.23 -16.57
N GLY A 177 6.47 18.36 -16.55
CA GLY A 177 6.06 18.99 -17.79
C GLY A 177 5.49 20.39 -17.72
N VAL A 178 5.74 21.22 -16.69
CA VAL A 178 5.49 22.66 -16.81
C VAL A 178 6.50 23.46 -16.00
N GLU A 179 7.41 24.15 -16.70
CA GLU A 179 8.12 25.32 -16.18
C GLU A 179 7.11 26.33 -15.62
N THR A 180 7.19 26.65 -14.33
CA THR A 180 6.68 27.93 -13.84
C THR A 180 7.76 28.67 -13.08
N SER A 181 8.50 29.47 -13.85
CA SER A 181 9.11 30.69 -13.37
C SER A 181 8.03 31.57 -12.71
N CYS A 182 8.21 31.90 -11.43
CA CYS A 182 7.69 33.13 -10.83
C CYS A 182 8.45 33.45 -9.53
N ARG A 183 9.37 34.43 -9.67
CA ARG A 183 10.02 35.33 -8.69
C ARG A 183 10.48 34.80 -7.33
#